data_AF-A0A410RP02-F1
#
_entry.id   AF-A0A410RP02-F1
#
_cell.length_a   1.000
_cell.length_b   1.000
_cell.length_c   1.000
_cell.angle_alpha   90.00
_cell.angle_beta   90.00
_cell.angle_gamma   90.00
#
_symmetry.space_group_name_H-M   'P 1'
#
loop_
_entity.id
_entity.type
_entity.pdbx_description
1 polymer ?
#
loop_
_entity_poly.entity_id
_entity_poly.type
_entity_poly.pdbx_seq_one_letter_code
_entity_poly.pdbx_strand_id
1 'polypeptide(L)'
;MRLSLIRGLVVAVMSWGASASAQTSFSLTPPCAPGLCGASRLGGAAAKPAGAVGDSQYIEVDVAATQLLQSSSEHIAISGFASGQPFGTSGAFSTTAPNGGIGIALGRIDTASHPSCPADPSDSKVEFAIERFAWSDIYGSEILHCVSFDKSALNGVWKVRMGLYVSCVGTTCSASATLEDPVTFVQFGAVSSSGITLANPTTARRPWYAVTNFAAEPFNYSATFWVRSESYNSY
;
A
#
# COMPACT_ATOMS: atom_id res chain seq x y z
N MET A 1 -25.24 -46.40 -38.98
CA MET A 1 -24.07 -46.75 -38.14
C MET A 1 -23.26 -45.48 -37.94
N ARG A 2 -23.50 -44.72 -36.86
CA ARG A 2 -23.02 -44.87 -35.47
C ARG A 2 -21.61 -44.28 -35.27
N LEU A 3 -21.61 -43.15 -34.53
CA LEU A 3 -20.60 -42.58 -33.61
C LEU A 3 -19.20 -42.30 -34.19
N SER A 4 -18.61 -41.11 -34.01
CA SER A 4 -18.33 -40.53 -32.69
C SER A 4 -18.21 -39.00 -32.69
N LEU A 5 -19.02 -38.39 -31.81
CA LEU A 5 -18.85 -37.06 -31.23
C LEU A 5 -17.77 -37.11 -30.12
N ILE A 6 -17.04 -35.99 -29.96
CA ILE A 6 -16.39 -35.49 -28.74
C ILE A 6 -15.11 -36.21 -28.26
N ARG A 7 -14.01 -35.44 -28.14
CA ARG A 7 -12.98 -35.44 -27.06
C ARG A 7 -11.76 -34.60 -27.52
N GLY A 8 -11.24 -33.60 -26.82
CA GLY A 8 -11.55 -32.94 -25.54
C GLY A 8 -10.78 -31.60 -25.54
N LEU A 9 -11.39 -30.47 -25.19
CA LEU A 9 -11.39 -29.95 -23.81
C LEU A 9 -10.11 -30.30 -23.04
N VAL A 10 -9.08 -29.47 -23.17
CA VAL A 10 -7.98 -29.41 -22.19
C VAL A 10 -7.91 -27.98 -21.66
N VAL A 11 -8.67 -27.82 -20.59
CA VAL A 11 -8.35 -27.05 -19.38
C VAL A 11 -7.90 -25.61 -19.63
N ALA A 12 -8.90 -24.71 -19.66
CA ALA A 12 -8.74 -23.44 -18.97
C ALA A 12 -8.36 -23.76 -17.52
N VAL A 13 -7.05 -23.76 -17.25
CA VAL A 13 -6.53 -23.80 -15.88
C VAL A 13 -6.94 -22.47 -15.30
N MET A 14 -8.15 -22.45 -14.74
CA MET A 14 -8.38 -22.02 -13.38
C MET A 14 -7.18 -21.26 -12.81
N SER A 15 -7.04 -19.99 -13.21
CA SER A 15 -6.37 -18.99 -12.40
C SER A 15 -7.24 -18.85 -11.16
N TRP A 16 -7.10 -19.80 -10.24
CA TRP A 16 -7.48 -19.61 -8.85
C TRP A 16 -6.52 -18.55 -8.34
N GLY A 17 -6.81 -17.29 -8.66
CA GLY A 17 -6.35 -16.19 -7.85
C GLY A 17 -6.76 -16.58 -6.44
N ALA A 18 -5.77 -16.79 -5.57
CA ALA A 18 -6.03 -17.05 -4.16
C ALA A 18 -6.77 -15.82 -3.63
N SER A 19 -8.10 -15.85 -3.70
CA SER A 19 -8.97 -14.84 -3.13
C SER A 19 -9.03 -15.13 -1.65
N ALA A 20 -7.95 -14.82 -0.95
CA ALA A 20 -7.94 -14.80 0.51
C ALA A 20 -8.41 -13.42 0.95
N SER A 21 -9.73 -13.20 1.01
CA SER A 21 -10.28 -12.07 1.75
C SER A 21 -11.55 -12.51 2.46
N ALA A 22 -11.38 -13.00 3.69
CA ALA A 22 -12.33 -12.56 4.70
C ALA A 22 -12.06 -11.07 4.91
N GLN A 23 -13.09 -10.22 4.91
CA GLN A 23 -12.94 -8.82 5.31
C GLN A 23 -12.28 -8.80 6.70
N THR A 24 -11.01 -8.40 6.76
CA THR A 24 -10.28 -8.33 8.02
C THR A 24 -10.12 -6.87 8.40
N SER A 25 -10.54 -6.53 9.61
CA SER A 25 -10.28 -5.23 10.20
C SER A 25 -9.22 -5.34 11.27
N PHE A 26 -8.39 -4.32 11.39
CA PHE A 26 -7.41 -4.19 12.47
C PHE A 26 -6.99 -2.75 12.67
N SER A 27 -6.45 -2.48 13.84
CA SER A 27 -5.88 -1.18 14.16
C SER A 27 -4.39 -1.31 14.43
N LEU A 28 -3.64 -0.30 14.02
CA LEU A 28 -2.22 -0.14 14.28
C LEU A 28 -2.02 1.12 15.10
N THR A 29 -1.33 0.98 16.22
CA THR A 29 -0.97 2.11 17.09
C THR A 29 0.56 2.14 17.15
N PRO A 30 1.22 3.08 16.46
CA PRO A 30 2.67 3.22 16.57
C PRO A 30 3.03 3.60 18.01
N PRO A 31 4.14 3.09 18.57
CA PRO A 31 4.67 3.64 19.81
C PRO A 31 5.17 5.07 19.55
N CYS A 32 5.08 5.96 20.54
CA CYS A 32 5.72 7.27 20.52
C CYS A 32 6.95 7.23 21.42
N ALA A 33 8.10 6.92 20.84
CA ALA A 33 9.39 7.09 21.47
C ALA A 33 10.42 7.60 20.43
N PRO A 34 11.47 8.33 20.84
CA PRO A 34 12.52 8.75 19.92
C PRO A 34 13.09 7.55 19.14
N GLY A 35 12.98 7.59 17.81
CA GLY A 35 13.43 6.51 16.92
C GLY A 35 12.51 5.27 16.84
N LEU A 36 11.38 5.27 17.54
CA LEU A 36 10.35 4.23 17.51
C LEU A 36 9.01 4.88 17.19
N CYS A 37 8.60 4.85 15.92
CA CYS A 37 7.41 5.56 15.49
C CYS A 37 6.54 4.81 14.48
N GLY A 38 6.84 3.53 14.20
CA GLY A 38 6.07 2.74 13.25
C GLY A 38 5.29 1.60 13.89
N ALA A 39 4.18 1.24 13.29
CA ALA A 39 3.52 -0.04 13.50
C ALA A 39 3.14 -0.63 12.14
N SER A 40 3.23 -1.96 12.01
CA SER A 40 2.83 -2.63 10.77
C SER A 40 2.18 -3.97 11.00
N ARG A 41 1.39 -4.39 10.01
CA ARG A 41 0.83 -5.73 9.89
C ARG A 41 1.04 -6.25 8.48
N LEU A 42 1.36 -7.54 8.39
CA LEU A 42 1.48 -8.24 7.12
C LEU A 42 0.12 -8.76 6.64
N GLY A 43 -0.11 -8.63 5.34
CA GLY A 43 -1.23 -9.25 4.62
C GLY A 43 -0.97 -10.70 4.24
N GLY A 44 -1.74 -11.16 3.24
CA GLY A 44 -1.64 -12.52 2.70
C GLY A 44 -0.31 -12.75 2.01
N ALA A 45 0.26 -13.93 2.20
CA ALA A 45 1.47 -14.32 1.46
C ALA A 45 1.08 -14.95 0.12
N ALA A 46 1.73 -14.52 -0.94
CA ALA A 46 1.70 -15.11 -2.27
C ALA A 46 3.13 -15.38 -2.75
N ALA A 47 3.26 -16.20 -3.78
CA ALA A 47 4.54 -16.48 -4.41
C ALA A 47 4.42 -16.38 -5.93
N LYS A 48 5.37 -15.68 -6.56
CA LYS A 48 5.55 -15.67 -8.02
C LYS A 48 6.00 -17.06 -8.47
N PRO A 49 5.20 -17.77 -9.31
CA PRO A 49 5.59 -19.08 -9.82
C PRO A 49 6.88 -19.01 -10.63
N ALA A 50 7.68 -20.08 -10.59
CA ALA A 50 8.84 -20.21 -11.45
C ALA A 50 8.43 -20.14 -12.93
N GLY A 51 9.13 -19.31 -13.71
CA GLY A 51 8.84 -19.11 -15.13
C GLY A 51 7.76 -18.09 -15.45
N ALA A 52 7.05 -17.53 -14.46
CA ALA A 52 6.15 -16.40 -14.69
C ALA A 52 6.93 -15.19 -15.21
N VAL A 53 6.49 -14.63 -16.34
CA VAL A 53 7.10 -13.46 -16.97
C VAL A 53 6.66 -12.17 -16.29
N GLY A 54 5.47 -12.17 -15.70
CA GLY A 54 4.89 -11.02 -15.03
C GLY A 54 4.02 -11.40 -13.84
N ASP A 55 3.68 -10.38 -13.06
CA ASP A 55 2.76 -10.49 -11.94
C ASP A 55 2.06 -9.16 -11.67
N SER A 56 0.89 -9.23 -11.04
CA SER A 56 0.10 -8.08 -10.61
C SER A 56 -0.50 -8.31 -9.24
N GLN A 57 -0.69 -7.24 -8.49
CA GLN A 57 -1.34 -7.25 -7.19
C GLN A 57 -2.34 -6.10 -7.12
N TYR A 58 -3.55 -6.41 -6.68
CA TYR A 58 -4.57 -5.42 -6.35
C TYR A 58 -4.88 -5.49 -4.86
N ILE A 59 -4.92 -4.32 -4.23
CA ILE A 59 -5.22 -4.15 -2.80
C ILE A 59 -6.27 -3.05 -2.68
N GLU A 60 -7.36 -3.33 -1.98
CA GLU A 60 -8.40 -2.36 -1.66
C GLU A 60 -8.61 -2.33 -0.15
N VAL A 61 -8.51 -1.13 0.42
CA VAL A 61 -8.59 -0.92 1.87
C VAL A 61 -9.35 0.36 2.15
N ASP A 62 -10.28 0.29 3.11
CA ASP A 62 -10.82 1.50 3.71
C ASP A 62 -10.00 1.88 4.94
N VAL A 63 -9.83 3.19 5.18
CA VAL A 63 -9.29 3.76 6.43
C VAL A 63 -10.21 4.85 6.96
N ALA A 64 -10.15 5.13 8.26
CA ALA A 64 -11.03 6.11 8.86
C ALA A 64 -10.58 7.52 8.46
N ALA A 65 -11.49 8.33 7.93
CA ALA A 65 -11.16 9.69 7.49
C ALA A 65 -10.65 10.57 8.65
N THR A 66 -11.09 10.28 9.88
CA THR A 66 -10.63 10.97 11.10
C THR A 66 -9.14 10.84 11.36
N GLN A 67 -8.46 9.82 10.83
CA GLN A 67 -7.00 9.71 10.91
C GLN A 67 -6.30 10.76 10.07
N LEU A 68 -6.87 11.09 8.91
CA LEU A 68 -6.29 12.07 7.97
C LEU A 68 -6.56 13.52 8.39
N LEU A 69 -7.44 13.72 9.37
CA LEU A 69 -7.73 15.02 9.96
C LEU A 69 -6.78 15.36 11.11
N GLN A 70 -5.94 14.41 11.55
CA GLN A 70 -4.96 14.64 12.61
C GLN A 70 -3.77 15.44 12.07
N SER A 71 -3.09 16.17 12.95
CA SER A 71 -1.96 17.03 12.59
C SER A 71 -0.58 16.35 12.65
N SER A 72 -0.56 15.07 13.04
CA SER A 72 0.59 14.46 13.73
C SER A 72 0.93 13.04 13.26
N SER A 73 0.33 12.56 12.18
CA SER A 73 0.72 11.30 11.53
C SER A 73 1.71 11.58 10.40
N GLU A 74 2.81 10.81 10.32
CA GLU A 74 3.79 10.95 9.24
C GLU A 74 3.30 10.31 7.94
N HIS A 75 2.61 9.16 7.98
CA HIS A 75 1.62 8.73 6.97
C HIS A 75 1.14 7.30 7.26
N ILE A 76 -0.01 6.97 6.67
CA ILE A 76 -0.47 5.60 6.45
C ILE A 76 0.24 5.08 5.19
N ALA A 77 0.86 3.91 5.29
CA ALA A 77 1.55 3.27 4.17
C ALA A 77 0.94 1.89 3.86
N ILE A 78 0.73 1.60 2.57
CA ILE A 78 0.29 0.29 2.08
C ILE A 78 1.21 -0.11 0.94
N SER A 79 1.95 -1.21 1.11
CA SER A 79 2.87 -1.69 0.06
C SER A 79 2.36 -2.97 -0.58
N GLY A 80 2.42 -3.01 -1.91
CA GLY A 80 2.35 -4.24 -2.71
C GLY A 80 3.75 -4.71 -3.11
N PHE A 81 3.87 -5.97 -3.51
CA PHE A 81 5.12 -6.59 -3.98
C PHE A 81 6.27 -6.57 -2.97
N ALA A 82 5.94 -6.33 -1.70
CA ALA A 82 6.91 -6.37 -0.63
C ALA A 82 7.20 -7.81 -0.17
N SER A 83 8.24 -7.97 0.65
CA SER A 83 8.34 -9.09 1.57
C SER A 83 8.84 -8.61 2.95
N GLY A 84 8.66 -9.45 3.97
CA GLY A 84 8.96 -9.04 5.34
C GLY A 84 8.10 -7.88 5.86
N GLN A 85 8.52 -7.36 7.02
CA GLN A 85 7.76 -6.41 7.83
C GLN A 85 8.56 -5.13 8.02
N PRO A 86 8.02 -3.94 7.68
CA PRO A 86 8.77 -2.69 7.71
C PRO A 86 9.11 -2.23 9.14
N PHE A 87 8.35 -2.66 10.15
CA PHE A 87 8.61 -2.33 11.55
C PHE A 87 8.71 -3.58 12.41
N GLY A 88 9.66 -3.61 13.34
CA GLY A 88 9.75 -4.62 14.38
C GLY A 88 8.66 -4.46 15.45
N THR A 89 8.61 -5.38 16.42
CA THR A 89 7.63 -5.34 17.52
C THR A 89 7.81 -4.14 18.45
N SER A 90 9.01 -3.55 18.50
CA SER A 90 9.30 -2.32 19.23
C SER A 90 8.84 -1.05 18.50
N GLY A 91 8.40 -1.15 17.23
CA GLY A 91 8.09 -0.03 16.36
C GLY A 91 9.30 0.66 15.73
N ALA A 92 10.50 0.10 15.93
CA ALA A 92 11.69 0.48 15.16
C ALA A 92 11.54 0.04 13.71
N PHE A 93 12.07 0.82 12.77
CA PHE A 93 12.21 0.37 11.40
C PHE A 93 13.04 -0.91 11.35
N SER A 94 12.53 -1.90 10.63
CA SER A 94 13.17 -3.20 10.51
C SER A 94 14.27 -3.12 9.48
N THR A 95 15.50 -3.42 9.91
CA THR A 95 16.63 -3.60 8.98
C THR A 95 16.54 -4.92 8.18
N THR A 96 15.55 -5.76 8.48
CA THR A 96 15.41 -7.12 7.93
C THR A 96 14.12 -7.34 7.15
N ALA A 97 13.50 -6.29 6.63
CA ALA A 97 12.49 -6.45 5.58
C ALA A 97 13.22 -6.75 4.25
N PRO A 98 12.97 -7.87 3.55
CA PRO A 98 13.36 -8.11 2.12
C PRO A 98 12.26 -7.63 1.12
N ASN A 99 12.55 -6.98 -0.01
CA ASN A 99 11.67 -6.15 -0.92
C ASN A 99 10.65 -5.14 -0.29
N GLY A 100 10.83 -3.83 -0.19
CA GLY A 100 10.80 -2.75 -1.16
C GLY A 100 9.47 -2.04 -0.96
N GLY A 101 8.36 -2.73 -1.10
CA GLY A 101 7.88 -2.98 -2.45
C GLY A 101 7.50 -1.64 -3.11
N ILE A 102 6.27 -1.55 -3.61
CA ILE A 102 5.75 -0.34 -4.25
C ILE A 102 4.33 -0.15 -3.74
N GLY A 103 3.97 1.07 -3.37
CA GLY A 103 2.65 1.27 -2.81
C GLY A 103 2.26 2.71 -2.59
N ILE A 104 1.42 2.92 -1.59
CA ILE A 104 0.78 4.20 -1.28
C ILE A 104 1.36 4.76 0.01
N ALA A 105 1.62 6.06 0.02
CA ALA A 105 1.65 6.88 1.24
C ALA A 105 0.46 7.84 1.25
N LEU A 106 -0.21 7.94 2.41
CA LEU A 106 -1.40 8.77 2.62
C LEU A 106 -1.31 9.49 3.96
N GLY A 107 -1.42 10.81 3.97
CA GLY A 107 -1.32 11.62 5.19
C GLY A 107 -0.44 12.84 4.99
N ARG A 108 0.43 13.14 5.96
CA ARG A 108 1.37 14.26 5.90
C ARG A 108 2.80 13.76 5.72
N ILE A 109 3.26 13.71 4.49
CA ILE A 109 4.58 13.25 4.06
C ILE A 109 5.61 14.38 4.25
N ASP A 110 6.72 14.10 4.93
CA ASP A 110 7.76 15.11 5.12
C ASP A 110 8.43 15.50 3.80
N THR A 111 8.20 16.73 3.37
CA THR A 111 8.81 17.31 2.17
C THR A 111 10.35 17.31 2.20
N ALA A 112 10.99 17.30 3.38
CA ALA A 112 12.44 17.18 3.50
C ALA A 112 12.94 15.80 3.07
N SER A 113 12.15 14.75 3.32
CA SER A 113 12.40 13.39 2.86
C SER A 113 11.89 13.19 1.42
N HIS A 114 10.87 13.95 1.00
CA HIS A 114 10.14 13.75 -0.25
C HIS A 114 9.77 15.06 -0.96
N PRO A 115 10.69 15.66 -1.74
CA PRO A 115 10.47 16.97 -2.37
C PRO A 115 9.44 16.95 -3.52
N SER A 116 8.97 15.78 -3.94
CA SER A 116 8.02 15.60 -5.04
C SER A 116 6.54 15.81 -4.64
N CYS A 117 6.24 15.95 -3.34
CA CYS A 117 4.89 16.30 -2.89
C CYS A 117 4.62 17.83 -2.94
N PRO A 118 3.36 18.24 -3.19
CA PRO A 118 2.99 19.65 -3.13
C PRO A 118 3.20 20.23 -1.73
N ALA A 119 3.83 21.39 -1.60
CA ALA A 119 4.07 22.00 -0.29
C ALA A 119 2.76 22.27 0.50
N ASP A 120 2.73 21.85 1.76
CA ASP A 120 1.66 22.16 2.72
C ASP A 120 2.24 22.74 4.03
N PRO A 121 2.62 24.02 4.05
CA PRO A 121 3.26 24.63 5.22
C PRO A 121 2.30 24.82 6.41
N SER A 122 0.99 24.62 6.21
CA SER A 122 -0.06 24.86 7.21
C SER A 122 -0.77 23.60 7.68
N ASP A 123 -0.31 22.40 7.30
CA ASP A 123 -0.93 21.11 7.67
C ASP A 123 -2.45 21.08 7.36
N SER A 124 -2.80 21.67 6.23
CA SER A 124 -4.18 21.88 5.77
C SER A 124 -4.64 20.83 4.76
N LYS A 125 -3.71 20.03 4.26
CA LYS A 125 -3.91 19.08 3.17
C LYS A 125 -3.65 17.65 3.63
N VAL A 126 -4.22 16.74 2.87
CA VAL A 126 -3.87 15.33 2.88
C VAL A 126 -3.13 15.06 1.59
N GLU A 127 -1.95 14.46 1.71
CA GLU A 127 -1.14 14.04 0.58
C GLU A 127 -1.40 12.57 0.29
N PHE A 128 -1.40 12.24 -1.00
CA PHE A 128 -1.63 10.89 -1.51
C PHE A 128 -0.64 10.62 -2.63
N ALA A 129 0.16 9.57 -2.47
CA ALA A 129 1.32 9.36 -3.31
C ALA A 129 1.58 7.90 -3.64
N ILE A 130 2.22 7.64 -4.78
CA ILE A 130 2.95 6.40 -5.02
C ILE A 130 4.35 6.53 -4.41
N GLU A 131 4.68 5.59 -3.54
CA GLU A 131 6.01 5.47 -2.94
C GLU A 131 6.67 4.16 -3.38
N ARG A 132 7.93 4.26 -3.78
CA ARG A 132 8.85 3.12 -3.77
C ARG A 132 9.58 3.14 -2.44
N PHE A 133 9.13 2.30 -1.51
CA PHE A 133 9.77 2.30 -0.19
C PHE A 133 11.18 1.76 -0.29
N ALA A 134 12.08 2.40 0.44
CA ALA A 134 13.43 1.93 0.55
C ALA A 134 13.63 1.08 1.79
N TRP A 135 14.85 0.58 1.86
CA TRP A 135 15.22 -0.63 2.53
C TRP A 135 16.39 -0.38 3.42
N SER A 136 16.31 -0.85 4.66
CA SER A 136 17.32 -0.58 5.70
C SER A 136 17.62 0.91 5.96
N ASP A 137 17.00 1.81 5.21
CA ASP A 137 17.16 3.24 5.23
C ASP A 137 15.79 3.89 4.99
N ILE A 138 15.25 4.48 6.05
CA ILE A 138 13.97 5.20 6.02
C ILE A 138 14.01 6.43 5.11
N TYR A 139 15.21 6.97 4.86
CA TYR A 139 15.41 8.15 4.01
C TYR A 139 15.67 7.78 2.55
N GLY A 140 15.82 6.49 2.24
CA GLY A 140 16.02 6.04 0.86
C GLY A 140 14.73 6.00 0.04
N SER A 141 13.57 6.10 0.72
CA SER A 141 12.25 5.99 0.10
C SER A 141 12.06 7.08 -0.94
N GLU A 142 11.40 6.75 -2.05
CA GLU A 142 11.18 7.71 -3.13
C GLU A 142 9.68 7.87 -3.43
N ILE A 143 9.19 9.10 -3.30
CA ILE A 143 7.86 9.46 -3.77
C ILE A 143 7.92 9.73 -5.28
N LEU A 144 7.24 8.88 -6.03
CA LEU A 144 7.30 8.84 -7.50
C LEU A 144 6.24 9.72 -8.16
N HIS A 145 5.11 9.90 -7.49
CA HIS A 145 4.03 10.79 -7.91
C HIS A 145 3.16 11.09 -6.69
N CYS A 146 2.87 12.37 -6.45
CA CYS A 146 2.12 12.83 -5.30
C CYS A 146 1.09 13.88 -5.71
N VAL A 147 -0.11 13.77 -5.16
CA VAL A 147 -1.17 14.79 -5.22
C VAL A 147 -1.60 15.14 -3.81
N SER A 148 -2.31 16.25 -3.64
CA SER A 148 -2.90 16.60 -2.35
C SER A 148 -4.26 17.24 -2.51
N PHE A 149 -5.08 17.15 -1.47
CA PHE A 149 -6.41 17.74 -1.38
C PHE A 149 -6.65 18.33 0.01
N ASP A 150 -7.57 19.28 0.10
CA ASP A 150 -7.83 19.97 1.38
C ASP A 150 -8.52 19.02 2.38
N LYS A 151 -8.07 19.02 3.64
CA LYS A 151 -8.68 18.24 4.73
C LYS A 151 -10.18 18.52 4.88
N SER A 152 -10.63 19.72 4.52
CA SER A 152 -12.05 20.11 4.55
C SER A 152 -12.95 19.26 3.65
N ALA A 153 -12.40 18.61 2.61
CA ALA A 153 -13.12 17.67 1.76
C ALA A 153 -13.54 16.38 2.51
N LEU A 154 -12.92 16.10 3.67
CA LEU A 154 -13.27 14.97 4.53
C LEU A 154 -14.37 15.30 5.56
N ASN A 155 -14.91 16.53 5.55
CA ASN A 155 -15.99 16.90 6.47
C ASN A 155 -17.24 16.04 6.24
N GLY A 156 -17.63 15.28 7.27
CA GLY A 156 -18.76 14.34 7.18
C GLY A 156 -18.42 13.01 6.49
N VAL A 157 -17.19 12.83 6.01
CA VAL A 157 -16.71 11.56 5.46
C VAL A 157 -16.31 10.65 6.62
N TRP A 158 -16.84 9.43 6.65
CA TRP A 158 -16.48 8.46 7.70
C TRP A 158 -15.20 7.70 7.36
N LYS A 159 -15.08 7.24 6.12
CA LYS A 159 -13.98 6.43 5.60
C LYS A 159 -13.56 6.95 4.25
N VAL A 160 -12.30 6.72 3.92
CA VAL A 160 -11.81 6.82 2.54
C VAL A 160 -11.40 5.43 2.07
N ARG A 161 -11.63 5.14 0.80
CA ARG A 161 -11.20 3.91 0.14
C ARG A 161 -9.96 4.19 -0.69
N MET A 162 -8.95 3.35 -0.48
CA MET A 162 -7.76 3.30 -1.31
C MET A 162 -7.79 2.04 -2.16
N GLY A 163 -7.62 2.21 -3.47
CA GLY A 163 -7.30 1.12 -4.39
C GLY A 163 -5.84 1.25 -4.82
N LEU A 164 -5.07 0.18 -4.71
CA LEU A 164 -3.70 0.07 -5.22
C LEU A 164 -3.65 -1.06 -6.24
N TYR A 165 -3.12 -0.76 -7.42
CA TYR A 165 -2.77 -1.75 -8.42
C TYR A 165 -1.27 -1.63 -8.75
N VAL A 166 -0.54 -2.73 -8.64
CA VAL A 166 0.87 -2.83 -9.04
C VAL A 166 0.99 -3.96 -10.06
N SER A 167 1.70 -3.72 -11.15
CA SER A 167 2.01 -4.75 -12.15
C SER A 167 3.47 -4.67 -12.58
N CYS A 168 4.13 -5.82 -12.65
CA CYS A 168 5.54 -5.95 -12.96
C CYS A 168 5.78 -6.95 -14.10
N VAL A 169 6.74 -6.61 -14.96
CA VAL A 169 7.36 -7.51 -15.94
C VAL A 169 8.85 -7.56 -15.64
N GLY A 170 9.36 -8.75 -15.32
CA GLY A 170 10.71 -8.88 -14.76
C GLY A 170 10.85 -8.08 -13.45
N THR A 171 11.72 -7.07 -13.45
CA THR A 171 11.98 -6.18 -12.30
C THR A 171 11.40 -4.78 -12.47
N THR A 172 10.78 -4.50 -13.61
CA THR A 172 10.20 -3.20 -13.92
C THR A 172 8.70 -3.24 -13.67
N CYS A 173 8.23 -2.28 -12.89
CA CYS A 173 6.86 -2.22 -12.44
C CYS A 173 6.19 -0.91 -12.86
N SER A 174 4.87 -0.96 -12.81
CA SER A 174 3.96 0.18 -12.83
C SER A 174 3.05 0.09 -11.61
N ALA A 175 2.67 1.25 -11.09
CA ALA A 175 1.74 1.35 -9.98
C ALA A 175 0.73 2.45 -10.27
N SER A 176 -0.52 2.21 -9.89
CA SER A 176 -1.59 3.20 -9.91
C SER A 176 -2.42 3.05 -8.65
N ALA A 177 -2.85 4.17 -8.10
CA ALA A 177 -3.71 4.18 -6.94
C ALA A 177 -4.78 5.28 -7.01
N THR A 178 -5.93 4.99 -6.39
CA THR A 178 -7.05 5.92 -6.25
C THR A 178 -7.41 6.09 -4.79
N LEU A 179 -7.93 7.27 -4.46
CA LEU A 179 -8.48 7.62 -3.15
C LEU A 179 -9.86 8.23 -3.35
N GLU A 180 -10.89 7.65 -2.74
CA GLU A 180 -12.27 8.07 -2.91
C GLU A 180 -13.11 7.92 -1.63
N ASP A 181 -14.27 8.58 -1.59
CA ASP A 181 -15.32 8.29 -0.62
C ASP A 181 -16.05 6.99 -1.03
N PRO A 182 -16.04 5.93 -0.21
CA PRO A 182 -16.66 4.65 -0.55
C PRO A 182 -18.20 4.69 -0.62
N VAL A 183 -18.84 5.76 -0.15
CA VAL A 183 -20.30 5.94 -0.15
C VAL A 183 -20.74 6.76 -1.36
N THR A 184 -20.06 7.86 -1.64
CA THR A 184 -20.45 8.81 -2.70
C THR A 184 -19.67 8.63 -4.00
N PHE A 185 -18.57 7.87 -3.98
CA PHE A 185 -17.63 7.67 -5.09
C PHE A 185 -16.97 8.96 -5.60
N VAL A 186 -16.96 10.01 -4.77
CA VAL A 186 -16.18 11.21 -5.04
C VAL A 186 -14.70 10.86 -4.91
N GLN A 187 -13.95 11.09 -6.00
CA GLN A 187 -12.50 10.87 -6.01
C GLN A 187 -11.78 12.08 -5.40
N PHE A 188 -10.97 11.82 -4.37
CA PHE A 188 -10.10 12.82 -3.74
C PHE A 188 -8.73 12.90 -4.44
N GLY A 189 -8.25 11.78 -5.00
CA GLY A 189 -6.96 11.74 -5.69
C GLY A 189 -6.77 10.49 -6.52
N ALA A 190 -5.91 10.60 -7.53
CA ALA A 190 -5.41 9.48 -8.31
C ALA A 190 -3.95 9.72 -8.66
N VAL A 191 -3.12 8.71 -8.45
CA VAL A 191 -1.68 8.75 -8.71
C VAL A 191 -1.27 7.53 -9.53
N SER A 192 -0.26 7.69 -10.35
CA SER A 192 0.33 6.58 -11.11
C SER A 192 1.78 6.87 -11.47
N SER A 193 2.57 5.81 -11.59
CA SER A 193 3.95 5.86 -12.05
C SER A 193 4.31 4.56 -12.77
N SER A 194 5.29 4.63 -13.68
CA SER A 194 5.75 3.52 -14.50
C SER A 194 7.28 3.52 -14.59
N GLY A 195 7.87 2.40 -15.01
CA GLY A 195 9.33 2.27 -15.04
C GLY A 195 9.96 2.14 -13.65
N ILE A 196 9.18 1.72 -12.66
CA ILE A 196 9.62 1.60 -11.28
C ILE A 196 10.46 0.33 -11.13
N THR A 197 11.74 0.46 -10.84
CA THR A 197 12.59 -0.70 -10.59
C THR A 197 12.34 -1.26 -9.19
N LEU A 198 11.95 -2.53 -9.11
CA LEU A 198 11.84 -3.26 -7.84
C LEU A 198 13.24 -3.71 -7.41
N ALA A 199 13.76 -3.11 -6.34
CA ALA A 199 15.15 -3.28 -5.91
C ALA A 199 15.54 -4.72 -5.49
N ASN A 200 14.55 -5.58 -5.20
CA ASN A 200 14.77 -6.98 -4.88
C ASN A 200 13.53 -7.80 -5.26
N PRO A 201 13.49 -8.45 -6.43
CA PRO A 201 12.34 -9.23 -6.86
C PRO A 201 12.44 -10.66 -6.31
N THR A 202 12.20 -10.90 -5.02
CA THR A 202 12.09 -12.30 -4.56
C THR A 202 10.84 -12.96 -5.14
N THR A 203 10.72 -14.28 -5.05
CA THR A 203 9.46 -14.95 -5.39
C THR A 203 8.36 -14.66 -4.37
N ALA A 204 8.69 -14.25 -3.14
CA ALA A 204 7.70 -13.94 -2.13
C ALA A 204 7.04 -12.57 -2.37
N ARG A 205 5.72 -12.54 -2.28
CA ARG A 205 4.88 -11.35 -2.43
C ARG A 205 3.99 -11.28 -1.21
N ARG A 206 4.17 -10.26 -0.39
CA ARG A 206 3.36 -10.08 0.81
C ARG A 206 3.15 -8.60 1.04
N PRO A 207 1.91 -8.11 0.91
CA PRO A 207 1.67 -6.72 1.22
C PRO A 207 1.81 -6.49 2.71
N TRP A 208 2.05 -5.24 3.06
CA TRP A 208 2.03 -4.80 4.43
C TRP A 208 1.28 -3.48 4.52
N TYR A 209 0.72 -3.27 5.71
CA TYR A 209 -0.02 -2.08 6.10
C TYR A 209 0.72 -1.47 7.27
N ALA A 210 0.99 -0.18 7.23
CA ALA A 210 1.75 0.50 8.25
C ALA A 210 1.25 1.91 8.54
N VAL A 211 1.65 2.40 9.72
CA VAL A 211 1.40 3.76 10.19
C VAL A 211 2.69 4.24 10.81
N THR A 212 3.08 5.47 10.48
CA THR A 212 4.20 6.17 11.12
C THR A 212 3.76 7.46 11.79
N ASN A 213 4.49 7.87 12.82
CA ASN A 213 4.38 9.16 13.49
C ASN A 213 5.70 9.92 13.40
N PHE A 214 5.67 11.24 13.44
CA PHE A 214 6.90 12.00 13.60
C PHE A 214 7.47 11.80 15.02
N ALA A 215 8.80 11.64 15.12
CA ALA A 215 9.47 11.30 16.38
C ALA A 215 9.29 12.35 17.51
N ALA A 216 8.90 13.58 17.17
CA ALA A 216 8.67 14.66 18.12
C ALA A 216 7.19 14.78 18.58
N GLU A 217 6.29 13.92 18.09
CA GLU A 217 4.86 14.05 18.34
C GLU A 217 4.45 13.51 19.72
N PRO A 218 3.62 14.25 20.48
CA PRO A 218 3.27 13.88 21.85
C PRO A 218 2.13 12.85 21.96
N PHE A 219 1.49 12.46 20.85
CA PHE A 219 0.29 11.62 20.87
C PHE A 219 0.38 10.39 19.96
N ASN A 220 -0.07 9.25 20.48
CA ASN A 220 -0.26 8.02 19.71
C ASN A 220 -1.66 8.00 19.10
N TYR A 221 -1.75 8.04 17.77
CA TYR A 221 -3.01 7.85 17.08
C TYR A 221 -3.08 6.48 16.43
N SER A 222 -4.19 5.78 16.66
CA SER A 222 -4.42 4.48 16.04
C SER A 222 -5.02 4.65 14.64
N ALA A 223 -4.38 4.07 13.63
CA ALA A 223 -5.04 3.89 12.33
C ALA A 223 -5.83 2.59 12.30
N THR A 224 -6.97 2.57 11.62
CA THR A 224 -7.84 1.40 11.50
C THR A 224 -8.04 1.11 10.03
N PHE A 225 -7.73 -0.12 9.65
CA PHE A 225 -7.79 -0.62 8.30
C PHE A 225 -8.94 -1.62 8.20
N TRP A 226 -9.70 -1.52 7.11
CA TRP A 226 -10.66 -2.54 6.70
C TRP A 226 -10.23 -3.06 5.34
N VAL A 227 -9.55 -4.21 5.32
CA VAL A 227 -9.11 -4.83 4.05
C VAL A 227 -10.32 -5.42 3.35
N ARG A 228 -10.60 -4.90 2.15
CA ARG A 228 -11.79 -5.25 1.35
C ARG A 228 -11.47 -6.38 0.41
N SER A 229 -10.41 -6.22 -0.38
CA SER A 229 -9.93 -7.22 -1.31
C SER A 229 -8.42 -7.15 -1.42
N GLU A 230 -7.81 -8.32 -1.53
CA GLU A 230 -6.40 -8.48 -1.85
C GLU A 230 -6.34 -9.61 -2.87
N SER A 231 -5.74 -9.34 -4.03
CA SER A 231 -5.57 -10.36 -5.07
C SER A 231 -4.18 -10.27 -5.67
N TYR A 232 -3.64 -11.45 -5.99
CA TYR A 232 -2.36 -11.60 -6.66
C TYR A 232 -2.55 -12.51 -7.87
N ASN A 233 -2.04 -12.06 -9.02
CA ASN A 233 -2.09 -12.80 -10.27
C ASN A 233 -0.70 -12.85 -10.90
N SER A 234 -0.36 -13.97 -11.52
CA SER A 234 0.91 -14.17 -12.24
C SER A 234 0.63 -14.75 -13.63
N TYR A 235 1.47 -14.43 -14.61
CA TYR A 235 1.35 -14.93 -15.98
C TYR A 235 2.72 -15.10 -16.64
#